data_AF-A0A355V8B8-F1
#
_entry.id   AF-A0A355V8B8-F1
#
_cell.length_a   1.000
_cell.length_b   1.000
_cell.length_c   1.000
_cell.angle_alpha   90.00
_cell.angle_beta   90.00
_cell.angle_gamma   90.00
#
_symmetry.space_group_name_H-M   'P 1'
#
loop_
_entity.id
_entity.type
_entity.pdbx_description
1 polymer ?
#
loop_
_entity_poly.entity_id
_entity_poly.type
_entity_poly.pdbx_seq_one_letter_code
_entity_poly.pdbx_strand_id
1 'polypeptide(L)'
;LDIDHGTYPFVTSSNTTAGGTATGSGYGPLYLDYVLGITKAYTTRVGSGPFPTELFDNVGKHLATVGMEKGATTGRDRRCGWFDAAAVKLAIRINSVSGICLTKLDVLDGLESIKVCTGYEGQDEAQNGLMTVDRYEQLKPIYKELPGWSESTVGIRSLEELPENARAYIKYIEEVIEAPVDIISTGPDRDETIILRHPFGA
;
A
#
# COMPACT_ATOMS: atom_id res chain seq x y z
N LEU A 1 1.57 -10.12 5.32
CA LEU A 1 2.39 -10.98 6.21
C LEU A 1 1.54 -12.06 6.88
N ASP A 2 0.29 -12.26 6.46
CA ASP A 2 -0.61 -13.29 6.95
C ASP A 2 0.03 -14.69 6.81
N ILE A 3 -0.22 -15.57 7.78
CA ILE A 3 0.39 -16.91 7.80
C ILE A 3 -0.07 -17.80 6.63
N ASP A 4 -1.32 -17.65 6.18
CA ASP A 4 -1.91 -18.48 5.13
C ASP A 4 -1.83 -17.81 3.75
N HIS A 5 -2.04 -16.50 3.72
CA HIS A 5 -2.16 -15.73 2.47
C HIS A 5 -0.94 -14.86 2.14
N GLY A 6 0.06 -14.83 3.02
CA GLY A 6 1.30 -14.10 2.79
C GLY A 6 2.33 -14.89 1.98
N THR A 7 3.50 -14.29 1.79
CA THR A 7 4.64 -14.90 1.09
C THR A 7 5.35 -15.94 1.98
N TYR A 8 4.67 -17.03 2.34
CA TYR A 8 5.22 -18.09 3.19
C TYR A 8 6.51 -18.67 2.58
N PRO A 9 7.59 -18.91 3.37
CA PRO A 9 7.66 -18.87 4.83
C PRO A 9 7.99 -17.49 5.43
N PHE A 10 8.12 -16.45 4.62
CA PHE A 10 8.47 -15.10 5.06
C PHE A 10 7.23 -14.32 5.54
N VAL A 11 6.56 -14.86 6.55
CA VAL A 11 5.29 -14.39 7.12
C VAL A 11 5.40 -14.31 8.65
N THR A 12 4.38 -13.73 9.29
CA THR A 12 4.22 -13.87 10.74
C THR A 12 3.54 -15.21 11.07
N SER A 13 3.52 -15.58 12.34
CA SER A 13 2.92 -16.83 12.84
C SER A 13 1.42 -16.73 13.16
N SER A 14 0.71 -15.76 12.59
CA SER A 14 -0.72 -15.53 12.85
C SER A 14 -1.42 -14.98 11.61
N ASN A 15 -2.74 -15.06 11.60
CA ASN A 15 -3.52 -14.34 10.60
C ASN A 15 -3.43 -12.83 10.84
N THR A 16 -3.23 -12.08 9.77
CA THR A 16 -3.20 -10.60 9.76
C THR A 16 -4.30 -10.02 8.88
N THR A 17 -5.14 -10.87 8.30
CA THR A 17 -6.30 -10.47 7.51
C THR A 17 -7.49 -10.10 8.42
N ALA A 18 -8.46 -9.37 7.88
CA ALA A 18 -9.67 -8.93 8.57
C ALA A 18 -10.48 -10.08 9.16
N GLY A 19 -10.42 -11.28 8.55
CA GLY A 19 -11.05 -12.49 9.09
C GLY A 19 -10.53 -12.88 10.48
N GLY A 20 -9.27 -12.53 10.79
CA GLY A 20 -8.69 -12.72 12.12
C GLY A 20 -9.40 -11.92 13.22
N THR A 21 -10.14 -10.86 12.88
CA THR A 21 -10.94 -10.11 13.88
C THR A 21 -12.02 -11.00 14.49
N ALA A 22 -12.72 -11.82 13.70
CA ALA A 22 -13.78 -12.68 14.21
C ALA A 22 -13.24 -13.75 15.17
N THR A 23 -12.23 -14.50 14.73
CA THR A 23 -11.62 -15.57 15.53
C THR A 23 -10.83 -15.04 16.72
N GLY A 24 -10.21 -13.86 16.60
CA GLY A 24 -9.39 -13.25 17.65
C GLY A 24 -10.16 -12.47 18.71
N SER A 25 -11.38 -12.00 18.42
CA SER A 25 -12.19 -11.23 19.37
C SER A 25 -13.45 -11.95 19.88
N GLY A 26 -13.89 -13.02 19.19
CA GLY A 26 -15.17 -13.67 19.44
C GLY A 26 -16.37 -12.94 18.84
N TYR A 27 -16.16 -11.87 18.07
CA TYR A 27 -17.20 -11.16 17.36
C TYR A 27 -17.65 -11.94 16.10
N GLY A 28 -18.95 -11.95 15.83
CA GLY A 28 -19.49 -12.63 14.66
C GLY A 28 -19.00 -11.98 13.35
N PRO A 29 -18.60 -12.74 12.32
CA PRO A 29 -18.09 -12.18 11.07
C PRO A 29 -19.12 -11.33 10.31
N LEU A 30 -20.42 -11.55 10.54
CA LEU A 30 -21.51 -10.77 9.94
C LEU A 30 -21.63 -9.34 10.51
N TYR A 31 -20.87 -9.01 11.55
CA TYR A 31 -20.88 -7.68 12.17
C TYR A 31 -19.64 -6.84 11.80
N LEU A 32 -18.88 -7.26 10.78
CA LEU A 32 -17.78 -6.46 10.23
C LEU A 32 -18.35 -5.51 9.16
N ASP A 33 -18.86 -4.35 9.61
CA ASP A 33 -19.60 -3.42 8.75
C ASP A 33 -18.71 -2.69 7.72
N TYR A 34 -17.48 -2.35 8.10
CA TYR A 34 -16.54 -1.62 7.27
C TYR A 34 -15.10 -2.07 7.53
N VAL A 35 -14.35 -2.39 6.47
CA VAL A 35 -12.93 -2.77 6.54
C VAL A 35 -12.09 -1.69 5.86
N LEU A 36 -11.38 -0.88 6.66
CA LEU A 36 -10.47 0.16 6.17
C LEU A 36 -9.07 -0.43 5.92
N GLY A 37 -8.63 -0.44 4.67
CA GLY A 37 -7.27 -0.87 4.30
C GLY A 37 -6.27 0.26 4.47
N ILE A 38 -5.30 0.16 5.37
CA ILE A 38 -4.21 1.14 5.44
C ILE A 38 -3.19 0.81 4.36
N THR A 39 -2.99 1.71 3.41
CA THR A 39 -2.12 1.50 2.25
C THR A 39 -1.14 2.67 2.14
N LYS A 40 0.15 2.37 2.03
CA LYS A 40 1.16 3.41 1.84
C LYS A 40 1.29 3.73 0.35
N ALA A 41 1.61 4.97 -0.02
CA ALA A 41 1.80 5.40 -1.41
C ALA A 41 3.02 4.74 -2.11
N TYR A 42 3.78 3.93 -1.39
CA TYR A 42 4.86 3.09 -1.89
C TYR A 42 4.99 1.86 -0.99
N THR A 43 5.73 0.86 -1.43
CA THR A 43 5.81 -0.42 -0.72
C THR A 43 7.07 -0.50 0.13
N THR A 44 6.98 -1.13 1.31
CA THR A 44 8.15 -1.38 2.16
C THR A 44 8.12 -2.78 2.76
N ARG A 45 9.30 -3.36 2.98
CA ARG A 45 9.46 -4.67 3.66
C ARG A 45 10.58 -4.63 4.68
N VAL A 46 10.37 -5.24 5.84
CA VAL A 46 11.44 -5.51 6.83
C VAL A 46 11.85 -6.97 6.70
N GLY A 47 13.16 -7.22 6.74
CA GLY A 47 13.71 -8.58 6.69
C GLY A 47 13.66 -9.21 5.30
N SER A 48 13.75 -10.54 5.30
CA SER A 48 13.86 -11.33 4.08
C SER A 48 12.49 -11.55 3.40
N GLY A 49 12.56 -12.17 2.22
CA GLY A 49 11.43 -12.57 1.41
C GLY A 49 11.24 -11.71 0.17
N PRO A 50 10.42 -12.20 -0.77
CA PRO A 50 10.35 -11.61 -2.09
C PRO A 50 9.70 -10.23 -2.05
N PHE A 51 10.16 -9.35 -2.93
CA PHE A 51 9.66 -7.99 -3.06
C PHE A 51 9.84 -7.53 -4.52
N PRO A 52 8.89 -7.85 -5.40
CA PRO A 52 9.03 -7.65 -6.84
C PRO A 52 9.28 -6.20 -7.25
N THR A 53 8.71 -5.25 -6.49
CA THR A 53 8.84 -3.81 -6.78
C THR A 53 9.97 -3.12 -6.02
N GLU A 54 10.87 -3.88 -5.40
CA GLU A 54 12.00 -3.34 -4.65
C GLU A 54 12.93 -2.49 -5.53
N LEU A 55 13.40 -1.38 -4.96
CA LEU A 55 14.28 -0.44 -5.64
C LEU A 55 15.68 -0.44 -5.02
N PHE A 56 16.68 -0.45 -5.90
CA PHE A 56 18.09 -0.41 -5.56
C PHE A 56 18.79 0.86 -6.07
N ASP A 57 18.01 1.84 -6.53
CA ASP A 57 18.47 3.08 -7.14
C ASP A 57 18.29 4.28 -6.19
N ASN A 58 18.45 5.50 -6.74
CA ASN A 58 18.31 6.73 -5.95
C ASN A 58 16.87 6.99 -5.51
N VAL A 59 15.87 6.49 -6.24
CA VAL A 59 14.47 6.59 -5.81
C VAL A 59 14.25 5.72 -4.58
N GLY A 60 14.76 4.48 -4.57
CA GLY A 60 14.71 3.63 -3.39
C GLY A 60 15.33 4.28 -2.14
N LYS A 61 16.45 4.98 -2.32
CA LYS A 61 17.10 5.76 -1.25
C LYS A 61 16.28 6.97 -0.80
N HIS A 62 15.65 7.68 -1.74
CA HIS A 62 14.73 8.79 -1.45
C HIS A 62 13.57 8.32 -0.58
N LEU A 63 12.85 7.27 -1.01
CA LEU A 63 11.73 6.69 -0.28
C LEU A 63 12.13 6.25 1.14
N ALA A 64 13.31 5.62 1.29
CA ALA A 64 13.80 5.19 2.59
C ALA A 64 14.13 6.39 3.52
N THR A 65 14.73 7.45 2.97
CA THR A 65 15.21 8.60 3.73
C THR A 65 14.06 9.53 4.12
N VAL A 66 13.28 10.00 3.14
CA VAL A 66 12.16 10.93 3.35
C VAL A 66 11.06 10.24 4.15
N GLY A 67 10.76 8.98 3.82
CA GLY A 67 9.79 8.16 4.55
C GLY A 67 10.23 7.73 5.94
N MET A 68 11.46 8.04 6.36
CA MET A 68 12.06 7.62 7.64
C MET A 68 11.87 6.12 7.90
N GLU A 69 12.13 5.30 6.88
CA GLU A 69 11.73 3.89 6.86
C GLU A 69 12.71 3.01 7.65
N LYS A 70 12.62 3.11 8.98
CA LYS A 70 13.36 2.30 9.94
C LYS A 70 12.42 1.49 10.83
N GLY A 71 12.84 0.28 11.20
CA GLY A 71 12.14 -0.54 12.16
C GLY A 71 12.16 0.09 13.55
N ALA A 72 11.00 0.40 14.12
CA ALA A 72 10.88 1.06 15.42
C ALA A 72 11.57 0.29 16.56
N THR A 73 11.50 -1.04 16.55
CA THR A 73 12.11 -1.89 17.60
C THR A 73 13.52 -2.33 17.26
N THR A 74 13.77 -2.70 16.00
CA THR A 74 15.04 -3.33 15.59
C THR A 74 16.07 -2.35 15.09
N GLY A 75 15.67 -1.11 14.76
CA GLY A 75 16.50 -0.11 14.11
C GLY A 75 16.92 -0.46 12.68
N ARG A 76 16.46 -1.61 12.14
CA ARG A 76 16.84 -2.07 10.79
C ARG A 76 16.17 -1.22 9.73
N ASP A 77 16.92 -0.87 8.70
CA ASP A 77 16.39 -0.20 7.52
C ASP A 77 15.36 -1.09 6.81
N ARG A 78 14.28 -0.47 6.34
CA ARG A 78 13.29 -1.16 5.51
C ARG A 78 13.73 -1.09 4.06
N ARG A 79 13.50 -2.19 3.37
CA ARG A 79 13.54 -2.23 1.91
C ARG A 79 12.39 -1.41 1.37
N CYS A 80 12.63 -0.60 0.34
CA CYS A 80 11.64 0.29 -0.26
C CYS A 80 11.45 -0.05 -1.73
N GLY A 81 10.23 0.15 -2.22
CA GLY A 81 9.86 -0.17 -3.59
C GLY A 81 8.65 0.62 -4.03
N TRP A 82 8.36 0.59 -5.32
CA TRP A 82 7.17 1.24 -5.87
C TRP A 82 5.87 0.65 -5.32
N PHE A 83 4.78 1.41 -5.44
CA PHE A 83 3.45 0.93 -5.10
C PHE A 83 3.11 -0.31 -5.94
N ASP A 84 2.70 -1.38 -5.27
CA ASP A 84 2.34 -2.64 -5.91
C ASP A 84 0.82 -2.83 -5.91
N ALA A 85 0.17 -2.32 -6.95
CA ALA A 85 -1.28 -2.37 -7.08
C ALA A 85 -1.78 -3.80 -7.23
N ALA A 86 -1.02 -4.69 -7.89
CA ALA A 86 -1.38 -6.10 -8.00
C ALA A 86 -1.43 -6.78 -6.62
N ALA A 87 -0.44 -6.51 -5.78
CA ALA A 87 -0.44 -7.01 -4.39
C ALA A 87 -1.55 -6.38 -3.54
N VAL A 88 -1.82 -5.08 -3.70
CA VAL A 88 -2.89 -4.38 -2.97
C VAL A 88 -4.28 -4.88 -3.39
N LYS A 89 -4.53 -5.10 -4.68
CA LYS A 89 -5.79 -5.65 -5.21
C LYS A 89 -6.06 -7.06 -4.65
N LEU A 90 -5.02 -7.88 -4.52
CA LEU A 90 -5.14 -9.16 -3.82
C LEU A 90 -5.52 -8.98 -2.34
N ALA A 91 -4.88 -8.04 -1.64
CA ALA A 91 -5.21 -7.75 -0.25
C ALA A 91 -6.66 -7.23 -0.09
N ILE A 92 -7.13 -6.38 -1.00
CA ILE A 92 -8.53 -5.90 -1.03
C ILE A 92 -9.49 -7.07 -1.14
N ARG A 93 -9.26 -8.00 -2.08
CA ARG A 93 -10.09 -9.18 -2.28
C ARG A 93 -10.14 -10.09 -1.04
N ILE A 94 -8.99 -10.39 -0.45
CA ILE A 94 -8.91 -11.29 0.72
C ILE A 94 -9.63 -10.69 1.93
N ASN A 95 -9.53 -9.38 2.12
CA ASN A 95 -10.04 -8.71 3.31
C ASN A 95 -11.45 -8.13 3.12
N SER A 96 -12.02 -8.19 1.92
CA SER A 96 -13.26 -7.48 1.57
C SER A 96 -13.20 -6.00 1.95
N VAL A 97 -12.11 -5.34 1.58
CA VAL A 97 -11.85 -3.93 1.92
C VAL A 97 -12.96 -3.05 1.34
N SER A 98 -13.53 -2.19 2.20
CA SER A 98 -14.61 -1.26 1.83
C SER A 98 -14.07 0.04 1.22
N GLY A 99 -12.87 0.44 1.64
CA GLY A 99 -12.10 1.58 1.13
C GLY A 99 -10.73 1.63 1.79
N ILE A 100 -9.80 2.42 1.21
CA ILE A 100 -8.44 2.54 1.72
C ILE A 100 -8.17 3.90 2.35
N CYS A 101 -7.22 3.90 3.30
CA CYS A 101 -6.53 5.09 3.76
C CYS A 101 -5.15 5.11 3.11
N LEU A 102 -4.93 6.04 2.17
CA LEU A 102 -3.65 6.23 1.49
C LEU A 102 -2.74 7.09 2.36
N THR A 103 -1.57 6.56 2.75
CA THR A 103 -0.66 7.20 3.70
C THR A 103 0.69 7.51 3.08
N LYS A 104 1.38 8.51 3.65
CA LYS A 104 2.72 8.93 3.23
C LYS A 104 2.78 9.37 1.77
N LEU A 105 1.77 10.11 1.31
CA LEU A 105 1.77 10.70 -0.03
C LEU A 105 2.93 11.69 -0.19
N ASP A 106 3.22 12.43 0.88
CA ASP A 106 4.32 13.40 1.02
C ASP A 106 5.71 12.84 0.72
N VAL A 107 5.91 11.53 0.88
CA VAL A 107 7.20 10.90 0.57
C VAL A 107 7.49 10.88 -0.93
N LEU A 108 6.47 11.00 -1.77
CA LEU A 108 6.60 11.06 -3.22
C LEU A 108 6.88 12.47 -3.75
N ASP A 109 6.78 13.51 -2.89
CA ASP A 109 7.07 14.90 -3.25
C ASP A 109 8.51 15.01 -3.83
N GLY A 110 8.65 15.80 -4.89
CA GLY A 110 9.92 16.09 -5.54
C GLY A 110 10.40 15.03 -6.55
N LEU A 111 9.70 13.91 -6.70
CA LEU A 111 10.00 12.94 -7.75
C LEU A 111 9.47 13.44 -9.10
N GLU A 112 10.29 13.36 -10.16
CA GLU A 112 9.86 13.73 -11.52
C GLU A 112 8.86 12.74 -12.11
N SER A 113 9.00 11.46 -11.75
CA SER A 113 8.21 10.36 -12.28
C SER A 113 7.97 9.31 -11.19
N ILE A 114 6.76 8.76 -11.17
CA ILE A 114 6.29 7.75 -10.22
C ILE A 114 5.85 6.52 -11.00
N LYS A 115 6.22 5.34 -10.51
CA LYS A 115 5.80 4.07 -11.12
C LYS A 115 4.86 3.31 -10.20
N VAL A 116 3.84 2.71 -10.80
CA VAL A 116 2.86 1.84 -10.13
C VAL A 116 2.91 0.47 -10.80
N CYS A 117 3.19 -0.58 -10.03
CA CYS A 117 3.15 -1.94 -10.54
C CYS A 117 1.70 -2.38 -10.68
N THR A 118 1.26 -2.65 -11.90
CA THR A 118 -0.13 -3.03 -12.21
C THR A 118 -0.33 -4.53 -12.37
N GLY A 119 0.76 -5.30 -12.37
CA GLY A 119 0.74 -6.74 -12.61
C GLY A 119 2.15 -7.29 -12.77
N TYR A 120 2.24 -8.58 -13.05
CA TYR A 120 3.51 -9.27 -13.24
C TYR A 120 3.54 -10.03 -14.56
N GLU A 121 4.68 -10.02 -15.26
CA GLU A 121 4.82 -10.72 -16.54
C GLU A 121 4.45 -12.21 -16.42
N GLY A 122 3.59 -12.68 -17.33
CA GLY A 122 3.22 -14.10 -17.42
C GLY A 122 2.37 -14.62 -16.26
N GLN A 123 1.85 -13.75 -15.38
CA GLN A 123 0.86 -14.13 -14.37
C GLN A 123 -0.53 -13.64 -14.76
N ASP A 124 -1.51 -14.49 -14.54
CA ASP A 124 -2.93 -14.12 -14.61
C ASP A 124 -3.36 -13.52 -13.26
N GLU A 125 -4.07 -12.38 -13.27
CA GLU A 125 -4.61 -11.74 -12.06
C GLU A 125 -5.42 -12.71 -11.20
N ALA A 126 -6.11 -13.67 -11.82
CA ALA A 126 -6.91 -14.68 -11.13
C ALA A 126 -6.08 -15.65 -10.27
N GLN A 127 -4.77 -15.79 -10.53
CA GLN A 127 -3.88 -16.77 -9.89
C GLN A 127 -3.02 -16.21 -8.76
N ASN A 128 -3.07 -14.89 -8.50
CA ASN A 128 -2.15 -14.24 -7.54
C ASN A 128 -2.30 -14.70 -6.08
N GLY A 129 -3.41 -15.34 -5.69
CA GLY A 129 -3.72 -15.64 -4.29
C GLY A 129 -3.00 -16.82 -3.64
N LEU A 130 -2.38 -17.71 -4.42
CA LEU A 130 -1.74 -18.95 -3.91
C LEU A 130 -0.41 -19.24 -4.62
N MET A 131 0.53 -18.30 -4.50
CA MET A 131 1.86 -18.43 -5.12
C MET A 131 2.88 -18.98 -4.13
N THR A 132 3.67 -19.97 -4.55
CA THR A 132 4.85 -20.41 -3.80
C THR A 132 5.91 -19.31 -3.80
N VAL A 133 6.77 -19.31 -2.78
CA VAL A 133 7.84 -18.31 -2.65
C VAL A 133 8.75 -18.23 -3.87
N ASP A 134 9.12 -19.38 -4.44
CA ASP A 134 9.98 -19.45 -5.63
C ASP A 134 9.33 -18.77 -6.85
N ARG A 135 8.01 -18.89 -6.99
CA ARG A 135 7.27 -18.19 -8.06
C ARG A 135 7.19 -16.69 -7.80
N TYR A 136 7.05 -16.29 -6.54
CA TYR A 136 6.99 -14.88 -6.15
C TYR A 136 8.33 -14.16 -6.37
N GLU A 137 9.46 -14.84 -6.14
CA GLU A 137 10.81 -14.32 -6.41
C GLU A 137 11.08 -14.08 -7.90
N GLN A 138 10.37 -14.80 -8.78
CA GLN A 138 10.52 -14.69 -10.23
C GLN A 138 9.58 -13.65 -10.87
N LEU A 139 8.73 -13.00 -10.07
CA LEU A 139 7.80 -11.99 -10.58
C LEU A 139 8.55 -10.79 -11.13
N LYS A 140 8.24 -10.44 -12.37
CA LYS A 140 8.74 -9.23 -13.02
C LYS A 140 7.63 -8.20 -13.07
N PRO A 141 7.74 -7.08 -12.35
CA PRO A 141 6.68 -6.08 -12.28
C PRO A 141 6.48 -5.36 -13.62
N ILE A 142 5.23 -5.18 -14.00
CA ILE A 142 4.80 -4.35 -15.13
C ILE A 142 4.39 -3.00 -14.55
N TYR A 143 5.04 -1.93 -15.00
CA TYR A 143 4.82 -0.58 -14.46
C TYR A 143 3.98 0.28 -15.39
N LYS A 144 3.01 0.99 -14.81
CA LYS A 144 2.52 2.25 -15.36
C LYS A 144 3.37 3.39 -14.80
N GLU A 145 3.86 4.24 -15.69
CA GLU A 145 4.56 5.47 -15.34
C GLU A 145 3.58 6.65 -15.33
N LEU A 146 3.68 7.49 -14.30
CA LEU A 146 2.88 8.67 -14.05
C LEU A 146 3.81 9.86 -13.77
N PRO A 147 3.43 11.08 -14.18
CA PRO A 147 4.19 12.26 -13.81
C PRO A 147 4.16 12.46 -12.29
N GLY A 148 5.31 12.78 -11.69
CA GLY A 148 5.37 13.17 -10.29
C GLY A 148 5.05 14.66 -10.09
N TRP A 149 5.37 15.20 -8.92
CA TRP A 149 5.09 16.60 -8.56
C TRP A 149 6.23 17.19 -7.74
N SER A 150 6.38 18.51 -7.80
CA SER A 150 7.48 19.24 -7.14
C SER A 150 7.06 19.91 -5.84
N GLU A 151 5.78 20.24 -5.74
CA GLU A 151 5.14 20.92 -4.64
C GLU A 151 5.00 19.99 -3.43
N SER A 152 5.07 20.54 -2.23
CA SER A 152 4.87 19.71 -1.05
C SER A 152 3.39 19.40 -0.84
N THR A 153 3.09 18.16 -0.51
CA THR A 153 1.76 17.74 -0.05
C THR A 153 1.63 17.75 1.47
N VAL A 154 2.72 18.03 2.20
CA VAL A 154 2.76 17.98 3.68
C VAL A 154 1.70 18.90 4.30
N GLY A 155 0.88 18.31 5.16
CA GLY A 155 -0.11 19.03 5.95
C GLY A 155 -1.31 19.58 5.19
N ILE A 156 -1.45 19.28 3.89
CA ILE A 156 -2.63 19.63 3.10
C ILE A 156 -3.86 18.90 3.66
N ARG A 157 -4.99 19.62 3.77
CA ARG A 157 -6.21 19.14 4.45
C ARG A 157 -7.44 19.06 3.56
N SER A 158 -7.33 19.46 2.29
CA SER A 158 -8.40 19.34 1.31
C SER A 158 -7.87 18.73 0.01
N LEU A 159 -8.73 18.01 -0.70
CA LEU A 159 -8.33 17.33 -1.94
C LEU A 159 -7.93 18.35 -3.01
N GLU A 160 -8.63 19.48 -3.06
CA GLU A 160 -8.48 20.52 -4.07
C GLU A 160 -7.15 21.27 -3.99
N GLU A 161 -6.55 21.31 -2.80
CA GLU A 161 -5.24 21.92 -2.55
C GLU A 161 -4.07 21.03 -3.00
N LEU A 162 -4.31 19.73 -3.22
CA LEU A 162 -3.26 18.83 -3.70
C LEU A 162 -2.83 19.18 -5.14
N PRO A 163 -1.53 19.02 -5.47
CA PRO A 163 -1.05 19.15 -6.83
C PRO A 163 -1.84 18.28 -7.81
N GLU A 164 -2.01 18.76 -9.04
CA GLU A 164 -2.80 18.05 -10.06
C GLU A 164 -2.29 16.62 -10.28
N ASN A 165 -0.98 16.42 -10.36
CA ASN A 165 -0.39 15.10 -10.53
C ASN A 165 -0.58 14.20 -9.30
N ALA A 166 -0.61 14.76 -8.08
CA ALA A 166 -0.90 14.00 -6.86
C ALA A 166 -2.36 13.51 -6.85
N ARG A 167 -3.31 14.37 -7.25
CA ARG A 167 -4.72 13.97 -7.42
C ARG A 167 -4.88 12.93 -8.53
N ALA A 168 -4.18 13.08 -9.64
CA ALA A 168 -4.18 12.11 -10.73
C ALA A 168 -3.61 10.75 -10.30
N TYR A 169 -2.55 10.75 -9.47
CA TYR A 169 -2.00 9.55 -8.85
C TYR A 169 -3.03 8.86 -7.96
N ILE A 170 -3.68 9.59 -7.03
CA ILE A 170 -4.72 9.04 -6.14
C ILE A 170 -5.85 8.40 -6.96
N LYS A 171 -6.37 9.13 -7.95
CA LYS A 171 -7.43 8.63 -8.83
C LYS A 171 -7.00 7.38 -9.60
N TYR A 172 -5.77 7.35 -10.11
CA TYR A 172 -5.25 6.18 -10.79
C TYR A 172 -5.14 4.97 -9.86
N ILE A 173 -4.73 5.19 -8.61
CA ILE A 173 -4.70 4.13 -7.58
C ILE A 173 -6.10 3.57 -7.35
N GLU A 174 -7.13 4.41 -7.18
CA GLU A 174 -8.53 3.95 -7.04
C GLU A 174 -8.98 3.06 -8.21
N GLU A 175 -8.68 3.49 -9.44
CA GLU A 175 -9.03 2.77 -10.66
C GLU A 175 -8.36 1.39 -10.72
N VAL A 176 -7.06 1.30 -10.43
CA VAL A 176 -6.29 0.05 -10.60
C VAL A 176 -6.50 -0.94 -9.46
N ILE A 177 -6.72 -0.48 -8.23
CA ILE A 177 -6.95 -1.37 -7.08
C ILE A 177 -8.43 -1.74 -6.93
N GLU A 178 -9.33 -1.08 -7.67
CA GLU A 178 -10.78 -1.29 -7.66
C GLU A 178 -11.40 -1.07 -6.26
N ALA A 179 -10.88 -0.10 -5.51
CA ALA A 179 -11.41 0.33 -4.21
C ALA A 179 -11.22 1.85 -4.03
N PRO A 180 -12.16 2.54 -3.35
CA PRO A 180 -12.07 3.97 -3.15
C PRO A 180 -10.97 4.34 -2.14
N VAL A 181 -10.38 5.53 -2.33
CA VAL A 181 -9.52 6.18 -1.34
C VAL A 181 -10.42 7.07 -0.49
N ASP A 182 -10.79 6.59 0.69
CA ASP A 182 -11.72 7.29 1.58
C ASP A 182 -10.99 8.28 2.50
N ILE A 183 -9.69 8.04 2.77
CA ILE A 183 -8.84 8.85 3.63
C ILE A 183 -7.46 9.01 2.97
N ILE A 184 -6.88 10.21 3.05
CA ILE A 184 -5.51 10.49 2.62
C ILE A 184 -4.76 11.10 3.80
N SER A 185 -3.65 10.50 4.21
CA SER A 185 -2.72 11.08 5.17
C SER A 185 -1.59 11.78 4.42
N THR A 186 -1.43 13.07 4.73
CA THR A 186 -0.47 13.99 4.11
C THR A 186 0.69 14.31 5.03
N GLY A 187 0.84 13.59 6.14
CA GLY A 187 1.96 13.76 7.06
C GLY A 187 1.79 12.95 8.35
N PRO A 188 2.77 13.02 9.26
CA PRO A 188 2.78 12.24 10.50
C PRO A 188 1.78 12.72 11.56
N ASP A 189 1.35 13.99 11.53
CA ASP A 189 0.45 14.52 12.54
C ASP A 189 -1.01 14.13 12.27
N ARG A 190 -1.79 13.97 13.34
CA ARG A 190 -3.19 13.51 13.27
C ARG A 190 -4.08 14.40 12.40
N ASP A 191 -3.83 15.70 12.42
CA ASP A 191 -4.63 16.68 11.68
C ASP A 191 -4.15 16.85 10.23
N GLU A 192 -3.09 16.16 9.82
CA GLU A 192 -2.57 16.09 8.45
C GLU A 192 -3.24 14.93 7.71
N THR A 193 -4.58 15.00 7.67
CA THR A 193 -5.42 13.96 7.10
C THR A 193 -6.63 14.58 6.40
N ILE A 194 -6.88 14.16 5.17
CA ILE A 194 -8.05 14.47 4.36
C ILE A 194 -9.03 13.31 4.51
N ILE A 195 -10.24 13.59 5.01
CA ILE A 195 -11.31 12.58 5.14
C ILE A 195 -12.34 12.86 4.05
N LEU A 196 -12.34 12.03 3.00
CA LEU A 196 -13.30 12.11 1.89
C LEU A 196 -14.60 11.39 2.25
N ARG A 197 -14.48 10.23 2.90
CA ARG A 197 -15.59 9.48 3.47
C ARG A 197 -15.20 8.93 4.83
N HIS A 198 -16.03 9.20 5.83
CA HIS A 198 -15.78 8.73 7.18
C HIS A 198 -16.20 7.26 7.31
N PRO A 199 -15.36 6.33 7.83
CA PRO A 199 -15.71 4.90 7.95
C PRO A 199 -16.92 4.60 8.83
N PHE A 200 -17.25 5.50 9.76
CA PHE A 200 -18.46 5.43 10.60
C PHE A 200 -19.59 6.36 10.11
N GLY A 201 -19.41 6.99 8.95
CA GLY A 201 -20.48 7.74 8.30
C GLY A 201 -21.52 6.77 7.75
N ALA A 202 -22.80 7.02 8.06
CA ALA A 202 -23.93 6.24 7.57
C ALA A 202 -24.02 6.24 6.05
#